data_AF-A0A9J6FFG1-F1
#
_entry.id   AF-A0A9J6FFG1-F1
#
_cell.length_a   1.000
_cell.length_b   1.000
_cell.length_c   1.000
_cell.angle_alpha   90.00
_cell.angle_beta   90.00
_cell.angle_gamma   90.00
#
_symmetry.space_group_name_H-M   'P 1'
#
loop_
_entity.id
_entity.type
_entity.pdbx_description
1 polymer ?
#
loop_
_entity_poly.entity_id
_entity_poly.type
_entity_poly.pdbx_seq_one_letter_code
_entity_poly.pdbx_strand_id
1 'polypeptide(L)'
;MKRQLEEKDRQEELRIQELRQNAQRELAEWYERYHDSLAKRRTANRSSADWLPEGGRAHPDGSPDWDKVARLCGFNAKPSGSGKDVSRMRGIIQQLQQQKSTPGSRAPPSPSISN
;
A
#
# COMPACT_ATOMS: atom_id res chain seq x y z
N MET A 1 13.08 63.68 26.67
CA MET A 1 11.82 63.01 26.31
C MET A 1 11.81 62.52 24.85
N LYS A 2 12.03 63.39 23.85
CA LYS A 2 12.02 63.03 22.41
C LYS A 2 12.98 61.87 22.04
N ARG A 3 14.24 61.91 22.49
CA ARG A 3 15.23 60.84 22.21
C ARG A 3 14.84 59.44 22.73
N GLN A 4 14.10 59.34 23.83
CA GLN A 4 13.64 58.04 24.35
C GLN A 4 12.47 57.49 23.54
N LEU A 5 11.69 58.37 22.92
CA LEU A 5 10.59 58.00 22.03
C LEU A 5 11.16 57.44 20.72
N GLU A 6 12.10 58.15 20.10
CA GLU A 6 12.79 57.71 18.87
C GLU A 6 13.52 56.37 19.02
N GLU A 7 14.08 56.10 20.20
CA GLU A 7 14.71 54.81 20.48
C GLU A 7 13.66 53.71 20.63
N LYS A 8 12.52 53.99 21.27
CA LYS A 8 11.40 53.04 21.37
C LYS A 8 10.79 52.73 20.02
N ASP A 9 10.60 53.74 19.17
CA ASP A 9 10.07 53.58 17.82
C ASP A 9 11.01 52.70 16.97
N ARG A 10 12.33 52.92 17.06
CA ARG A 10 13.33 52.05 16.41
C ARG A 10 13.28 50.61 16.91
N GLN A 11 13.16 50.39 18.21
CA GLN A 11 13.06 49.04 18.78
C GLN A 11 11.77 48.34 18.35
N GLU A 12 10.67 49.07 18.22
CA GLU A 12 9.41 48.54 17.71
C GLU A 12 9.52 48.14 16.23
N GLU A 13 10.09 49.00 15.39
CA GLU A 13 10.31 48.69 13.97
C GLU A 13 11.19 47.45 13.78
N LEU A 14 12.24 47.30 14.57
CA LEU A 14 13.11 46.11 14.55
C LEU A 14 12.32 44.85 14.91
N ARG A 15 11.54 44.88 16.00
CA ARG A 15 10.71 43.74 16.40
C ARG A 15 9.66 43.38 15.35
N ILE A 16 9.05 44.37 14.70
CA ILE A 16 8.10 44.14 13.62
C ILE A 16 8.80 43.47 12.43
N GLN A 17 10.02 43.90 12.09
CA GLN A 17 10.80 43.28 11.02
C GLN A 17 11.21 41.84 11.37
N GLU A 18 11.65 41.58 12.59
CA GLU A 18 11.98 40.24 13.08
C GLU A 18 10.76 39.31 13.01
N LEU A 19 9.59 39.78 13.46
CA LEU A 19 8.35 39.00 13.39
C LEU A 19 7.95 38.70 11.94
N ARG A 20 8.11 39.66 11.03
CA ARG A 20 7.84 39.46 9.60
C ARG A 20 8.79 38.46 8.98
N GLN A 21 10.09 38.58 9.26
CA GLN A 21 11.10 37.64 8.76
C GLN A 21 10.87 36.24 9.32
N ASN A 22 10.52 36.13 10.60
CA ASN A 22 10.23 34.84 11.21
C ASN A 22 8.98 34.20 10.60
N ALA A 23 7.90 34.97 10.40
CA ALA A 23 6.70 34.48 9.74
C ALA A 23 6.96 34.01 8.30
N GLN A 24 7.79 34.74 7.54
CA GLN A 24 8.21 34.32 6.21
C GLN A 24 9.03 33.03 6.24
N ARG A 25 9.96 32.90 7.19
CA ARG A 25 10.77 31.70 7.38
C ARG A 25 9.92 30.48 7.72
N GLU A 26 9.02 30.61 8.69
CA GLU A 26 8.12 29.53 9.09
C GLU A 26 7.21 29.08 7.94
N LEU A 27 6.75 30.03 7.12
CA LEU A 27 5.95 29.72 5.93
C LEU A 27 6.78 28.95 4.89
N ALA A 28 8.00 29.39 4.61
CA ALA A 28 8.91 28.69 3.69
C ALA A 28 9.23 27.27 4.18
N GLU A 29 9.57 27.11 5.46
CA GLU A 29 9.83 25.81 6.07
C GLU A 29 8.58 24.90 6.03
N TRP A 30 7.39 25.47 6.22
CA TRP A 30 6.15 24.70 6.08
C TRP A 30 5.94 24.20 4.65
N TYR A 31 6.18 25.04 3.64
CA TYR A 31 6.09 24.63 2.24
C TYR A 31 7.11 23.54 1.91
N GLU A 32 8.37 23.68 2.34
CA GLU A 32 9.39 22.65 2.13
C GLU A 32 8.97 21.30 2.75
N ARG A 33 8.55 21.31 4.02
CA ARG A 33 8.05 20.10 4.70
C ARG A 33 6.82 19.51 4.03
N TYR A 34 5.91 20.34 3.51
CA TYR A 34 4.73 19.90 2.78
C TYR A 34 5.11 19.24 1.46
N HIS A 35 5.99 19.86 0.68
CA HIS A 35 6.47 19.33 -0.59
C HIS A 35 7.20 18.00 -0.41
N ASP A 36 8.05 17.89 0.61
CA ASP A 36 8.72 16.64 0.97
C ASP A 36 7.74 15.55 1.38
N SER A 37 6.76 15.89 2.22
CA SER A 37 5.71 14.95 2.65
C SER A 37 4.88 14.47 1.47
N LEU A 38 4.56 15.36 0.53
CA LEU A 38 3.83 15.04 -0.69
C LEU A 38 4.67 14.17 -1.63
N ALA A 39 5.96 14.45 -1.79
CA ALA A 39 6.89 13.64 -2.58
C ALA A 39 7.00 12.23 -1.97
N LYS A 40 7.24 12.14 -0.66
CA LYS A 40 7.28 10.86 0.08
C LYS A 40 5.98 10.07 -0.09
N ARG A 41 4.81 10.73 0.01
CA ARG A 41 3.50 10.07 -0.16
C ARG A 41 3.27 9.59 -1.59
N ARG A 42 3.68 10.38 -2.60
CA ARG A 42 3.62 9.99 -4.01
C ARG A 42 4.52 8.79 -4.29
N THR A 43 5.76 8.82 -3.83
CA THR A 43 6.70 7.70 -3.98
C THR A 43 6.19 6.47 -3.26
N ALA A 44 5.73 6.59 -2.01
CA ALA A 44 5.19 5.48 -1.23
C ALA A 44 3.93 4.86 -1.88
N ASN A 45 3.06 5.68 -2.49
CA ASN A 45 1.89 5.18 -3.23
C ASN A 45 2.28 4.51 -4.56
N ARG A 46 3.30 5.02 -5.24
CA ARG A 46 3.83 4.40 -6.47
C ARG A 46 4.60 3.11 -6.18
N SER A 47 5.39 3.06 -5.11
CA SER A 47 6.07 1.84 -4.66
C SER A 47 5.09 0.85 -4.05
N SER A 48 4.00 1.31 -3.41
CA SER A 48 2.96 0.39 -3.01
C SER A 48 2.21 -0.16 -4.21
N ALA A 49 2.02 0.61 -5.29
CA ALA A 49 1.47 0.09 -6.55
C ALA A 49 2.28 -1.07 -7.19
N ASP A 50 3.41 -1.48 -6.61
CA ASP A 50 4.07 -2.77 -6.90
C ASP A 50 3.19 -3.98 -6.51
N TRP A 51 2.17 -3.80 -5.65
CA TRP A 51 1.09 -4.78 -5.46
C TRP A 51 0.17 -4.91 -6.68
N LEU A 52 0.17 -3.91 -7.56
CA LEU A 52 -0.56 -3.95 -8.82
C LEU A 52 0.31 -4.76 -9.79
N PRO A 53 -0.03 -6.03 -10.03
CA PRO A 53 0.81 -6.86 -10.87
C PRO A 53 0.86 -6.24 -12.25
N GLU A 54 2.09 -5.99 -12.72
CA GLU A 54 2.48 -5.59 -14.07
C GLU A 54 1.32 -5.85 -15.06
N GLY A 55 0.54 -4.80 -15.29
CA GLY A 55 -0.85 -4.80 -15.78
C GLY A 55 -1.42 -6.13 -16.25
N GLY A 56 -2.22 -6.79 -15.40
CA GLY A 56 -3.26 -7.73 -15.85
C GLY A 56 -2.79 -8.78 -16.86
N ARG A 57 -1.49 -9.11 -16.91
CA ARG A 57 -0.99 -10.11 -17.83
C ARG A 57 -1.57 -11.42 -17.36
N ALA A 58 -2.58 -11.88 -18.10
CA ALA A 58 -2.92 -13.28 -18.12
C ALA A 58 -1.60 -14.05 -18.24
N HIS A 59 -1.48 -15.13 -17.47
CA HIS A 59 -0.40 -16.08 -17.67
C HIS A 59 -0.28 -16.35 -19.18
N PRO A 60 0.91 -16.47 -19.78
CA PRO A 60 1.07 -16.65 -21.23
C PRO A 60 0.25 -17.83 -21.80
N ASP A 61 -0.17 -18.75 -20.94
CA ASP A 61 -0.99 -19.93 -21.21
C ASP A 61 -2.50 -19.74 -20.93
N GLY A 62 -2.96 -18.52 -20.60
CA GLY A 62 -4.35 -18.22 -20.24
C GLY A 62 -4.84 -18.86 -18.94
N SER A 63 -3.97 -19.58 -18.21
CA SER A 63 -4.35 -20.28 -16.98
C SER A 63 -4.53 -19.32 -15.78
N PRO A 64 -5.58 -19.51 -14.95
CA PRO A 64 -5.78 -18.72 -13.75
C PRO A 64 -4.61 -18.87 -12.76
N ASP A 65 -4.15 -17.75 -12.21
CA ASP A 65 -3.14 -17.76 -11.15
C ASP A 65 -3.78 -18.05 -9.78
N TRP A 66 -3.99 -19.35 -9.49
CA TRP A 66 -4.60 -19.82 -8.24
C TRP A 66 -3.88 -19.33 -6.97
N ASP A 67 -2.56 -19.07 -7.01
CA ASP A 67 -1.83 -18.47 -5.89
C ASP A 67 -2.24 -17.01 -5.64
N LYS A 68 -2.38 -16.22 -6.71
CA LYS A 68 -2.90 -14.85 -6.63
C LYS A 68 -4.36 -14.83 -6.19
N VAL A 69 -5.19 -15.73 -6.71
CA VAL A 69 -6.60 -15.87 -6.30
C VAL A 69 -6.69 -16.21 -4.81
N ALA A 70 -5.92 -17.17 -4.32
CA ALA A 70 -5.93 -17.56 -2.91
C ALA A 70 -5.50 -16.42 -1.96
N ARG A 71 -4.51 -15.61 -2.37
CA ARG A 71 -4.08 -14.41 -1.64
C ARG A 71 -5.17 -13.34 -1.58
N LEU A 72 -5.87 -13.08 -2.70
CA LEU A 72 -6.95 -12.11 -2.78
C LEU A 72 -8.23 -12.55 -2.05
N CYS A 73 -8.53 -13.84 -2.03
CA CYS A 73 -9.67 -14.39 -1.30
C CYS A 73 -9.54 -14.30 0.23
N GLY A 74 -8.37 -13.90 0.76
CA GLY A 74 -8.21 -13.54 2.16
C GLY A 74 -8.62 -14.65 3.12
N PHE A 75 -8.09 -15.86 2.93
CA PHE A 75 -8.35 -17.04 3.80
C PHE A 75 -7.71 -16.91 5.20
N ASN A 76 -7.92 -15.77 5.86
CA ASN A 76 -7.53 -15.54 7.24
C ASN A 76 -8.48 -16.29 8.19
N ALA A 77 -8.02 -16.62 9.39
CA ALA A 77 -8.82 -17.34 10.39
C ALA A 77 -10.02 -16.55 10.91
N LYS A 78 -10.06 -15.23 10.67
CA LYS A 78 -11.23 -14.39 10.97
C LYS A 78 -12.21 -14.48 9.79
N PRO A 79 -13.38 -15.11 9.97
CA PRO A 79 -14.39 -15.14 8.92
C PRO A 79 -14.79 -13.70 8.58
N SER A 80 -14.87 -13.38 7.29
CA SER A 80 -15.52 -12.13 6.87
C SER A 80 -16.93 -12.17 7.46
N GLY A 81 -17.42 -11.06 8.04
CA GLY A 81 -18.75 -10.99 8.67
C GLY A 81 -19.94 -11.22 7.72
N SER A 82 -19.69 -11.72 6.50
CA SER A 82 -20.70 -12.26 5.61
C SER A 82 -21.28 -13.53 6.22
N GLY A 83 -22.56 -13.56 6.54
CA GLY A 83 -23.28 -14.75 7.02
C GLY A 83 -23.44 -15.88 5.99
N LYS A 84 -22.59 -15.93 4.97
CA LYS A 84 -22.57 -16.96 3.92
C LYS A 84 -21.50 -17.99 4.24
N ASP A 85 -21.85 -19.28 4.17
CA ASP A 85 -20.86 -20.35 4.30
C ASP A 85 -19.97 -20.39 3.04
N VAL A 86 -18.70 -20.06 3.23
CA VAL A 86 -17.67 -20.07 2.19
C VAL A 86 -16.70 -21.25 2.33
N SER A 87 -16.98 -22.20 3.23
CA SER A 87 -16.07 -23.32 3.55
C SER A 87 -15.81 -24.21 2.33
N ARG A 88 -16.86 -24.52 1.56
CA ARG A 88 -16.75 -25.31 0.32
C ARG A 88 -15.90 -24.59 -0.74
N MET A 89 -16.15 -23.30 -0.94
CA MET A 89 -15.40 -22.47 -1.89
C MET A 89 -13.93 -22.37 -1.50
N ARG A 90 -13.64 -22.18 -0.21
CA ARG A 90 -12.28 -22.17 0.34
C ARG A 90 -11.54 -23.48 0.06
N GLY A 91 -12.19 -24.62 0.29
CA GLY A 91 -11.60 -25.94 0.02
C GLY A 91 -11.23 -26.14 -1.44
N ILE A 92 -12.11 -25.76 -2.37
CA ILE A 92 -11.86 -25.90 -3.82
C ILE A 92 -10.67 -25.03 -4.25
N ILE A 93 -10.61 -23.77 -3.81
CA ILE A 93 -9.52 -22.86 -4.17
C ILE A 93 -8.17 -23.35 -3.61
N GLN A 94 -8.15 -23.89 -2.39
CA GLN A 94 -6.94 -24.47 -1.79
C GLN A 94 -6.44 -25.71 -2.54
N GLN A 95 -7.34 -26.58 -2.98
CA GLN A 95 -7.00 -27.74 -3.80
C GLN A 95 -6.36 -27.30 -5.13
N LEU A 96 -6.95 -26.32 -5.81
CA LEU A 96 -6.45 -25.81 -7.09
C LEU A 96 -5.08 -25.13 -6.96
N GLN A 97 -4.79 -24.54 -5.80
CA GLN A 97 -3.45 -24.03 -5.47
C GLN A 97 -2.43 -25.16 -5.31
N GLN A 98 -2.74 -26.21 -4.53
CA GLN A 98 -1.83 -27.36 -4.34
C GLN A 98 -1.61 -28.20 -5.62
N GLN A 99 -2.59 -28.26 -6.51
CA GLN A 99 -2.48 -28.98 -7.78
C GLN A 99 -1.42 -28.39 -8.72
N LYS A 100 -1.08 -27.09 -8.60
CA LYS A 100 0.05 -26.49 -9.35
C LYS A 100 1.42 -26.97 -8.85
N SER A 101 1.54 -27.31 -7.58
CA SER A 101 2.81 -27.67 -6.92
C SER A 101 3.19 -29.15 -7.03
N THR A 102 2.35 -30.02 -7.61
CA THR A 102 2.63 -31.45 -7.76
C THR A 102 2.66 -31.89 -9.23
N PRO A 103 3.83 -31.89 -9.89
CA PRO A 103 3.99 -32.66 -11.11
C PRO A 103 4.13 -34.14 -10.71
N GLY A 104 3.02 -34.88 -10.70
CA GLY A 104 3.09 -36.35 -10.69
C GLY A 104 2.37 -37.11 -9.58
N SER A 105 1.10 -36.80 -9.29
CA SER A 105 0.24 -37.74 -8.55
C SER A 105 -1.14 -37.87 -9.17
N ARG A 106 -1.19 -38.44 -10.38
CA ARG A 106 -2.39 -39.11 -10.88
C ARG A 106 -2.01 -40.18 -11.90
N ALA A 107 -1.32 -41.22 -11.45
CA ALA A 107 -1.44 -42.51 -12.11
C ALA A 107 -2.81 -43.09 -11.67
N PRO A 108 -3.76 -43.35 -12.58
CA PRO A 108 -4.93 -44.16 -12.22
C PRO A 108 -4.46 -45.56 -11.82
N PRO A 109 -5.02 -46.21 -10.79
CA PRO A 109 -4.72 -47.61 -10.54
C PRO A 109 -5.14 -48.42 -11.78
N SER A 110 -4.18 -49.07 -12.43
CA SER A 110 -4.43 -50.03 -13.49
C SER A 110 -5.36 -51.12 -12.96
N PRO A 111 -6.42 -51.52 -13.68
CA PRO A 111 -7.21 -52.67 -13.28
C PRO A 111 -6.34 -53.92 -13.44
N SER A 112 -5.97 -54.53 -12.30
CA SER A 112 -5.41 -55.87 -12.25
C SER A 112 -6.48 -56.85 -12.73
N ILE A 113 -6.45 -57.18 -14.01
CA ILE A 113 -7.13 -58.38 -14.52
C ILE A 113 -6.22 -59.55 -14.13
N SER A 114 -6.55 -60.20 -13.01
CA SER A 114 -6.05 -61.55 -12.74
C SER A 114 -6.85 -62.53 -13.59
N ASN A 115 -6.10 -63.39 -14.28
CA ASN A 115 -6.57 -64.57 -15.01
C ASN A 115 -7.10 -65.64 -14.04
#